data_AF-A0A3Q9G2T7-F1
#
_entry.id   AF-A0A3Q9G2T7-F1
#
_cell.length_a   1.000
_cell.length_b   1.000
_cell.length_c   1.000
_cell.angle_alpha   90.00
_cell.angle_beta   90.00
_cell.angle_gamma   90.00
#
_symmetry.space_group_name_H-M   'P 1'
#
loop_
_entity.id
_entity.type
_entity.pdbx_description
1 polymer ?
#
loop_
_entity_poly.entity_id
_entity_poly.type
_entity_poly.pdbx_seq_one_letter_code
_entity_poly.pdbx_strand_id
1 'polypeptide(L)'
;MEVPSGWTGDGLLVVVQDAGGSGGYDIVLDDILIRFLVFHPDQETASSNARTLHGLVKRWGEEHAGVSFRDTIQRPTYDPDPDTGVPAYTMTVRLVFRAETVTVTP
;
A
#
# COMPACT_ATOMS: atom_id res chain seq x y z
N MET A 1 14.19 5.25 -5.89
CA MET A 1 12.83 4.68 -5.82
C MET A 1 12.29 4.69 -7.25
N GLU A 2 11.67 3.63 -7.76
CA GLU A 2 11.31 3.58 -9.18
C GLU A 2 9.90 4.13 -9.41
N VAL A 3 9.84 5.43 -9.72
CA VAL A 3 8.64 6.10 -10.23
C VAL A 3 8.36 5.58 -11.65
N PRO A 4 7.09 5.24 -12.02
CA PRO A 4 6.79 4.71 -13.34
C PRO A 4 7.22 5.68 -14.45
N SER A 5 7.85 5.15 -15.50
CA SER A 5 8.43 5.92 -16.62
C SER A 5 7.45 6.81 -17.40
N GLY A 6 6.14 6.61 -17.21
CA GLY A 6 5.09 7.41 -17.84
C GLY A 6 4.49 8.50 -16.96
N TRP A 7 4.94 8.66 -15.70
CA TRP A 7 4.41 9.71 -14.84
C TRP A 7 5.14 11.03 -15.06
N THR A 8 4.36 12.07 -15.34
CA THR A 8 4.83 13.42 -15.71
C THR A 8 5.06 14.34 -14.52
N GLY A 9 4.78 13.90 -13.29
CA GLY A 9 4.99 14.69 -12.06
C GLY A 9 3.91 15.75 -11.78
N ASP A 10 2.91 15.87 -12.64
CA ASP A 10 1.85 16.87 -12.59
C ASP A 10 0.52 16.35 -11.99
N GLY A 11 0.44 15.06 -11.70
CA GLY A 11 -0.75 14.41 -11.16
C GLY A 11 -0.48 13.49 -9.98
N LEU A 12 -1.55 13.00 -9.36
CA LEU A 12 -1.46 12.02 -8.26
C LEU A 12 -0.86 10.71 -8.77
N LEU A 13 0.18 10.25 -8.08
CA LEU A 13 0.73 8.91 -8.26
C LEU A 13 0.65 8.14 -6.94
N VAL A 14 0.10 6.94 -6.99
CA VAL A 14 0.12 5.99 -5.88
C VAL A 14 0.89 4.76 -6.32
N VAL A 15 2.00 4.48 -5.64
CA VAL A 15 2.78 3.26 -5.84
C VAL A 15 2.50 2.31 -4.69
N VAL A 16 2.19 1.06 -5.03
CA VAL A 16 1.94 -0.02 -4.08
C VAL A 16 3.07 -1.03 -4.21
N GLN A 17 3.73 -1.34 -3.10
CA GLN A 17 4.87 -2.25 -3.06
C GLN A 17 4.66 -3.33 -2.01
N ASP A 18 5.03 -4.56 -2.34
CA ASP A 18 5.25 -5.60 -1.35
C ASP A 18 6.50 -5.23 -0.54
N ALA A 19 6.32 -5.08 0.77
CA ALA A 19 7.38 -4.77 1.72
C ALA A 19 7.88 -6.01 2.48
N GLY A 20 7.46 -7.21 2.04
CA GLY A 20 7.83 -8.51 2.60
C GLY A 20 6.88 -9.01 3.69
N GLY A 21 7.21 -10.16 4.26
CA GLY A 21 6.49 -10.84 5.34
C GLY A 21 7.37 -11.93 5.96
N SER A 22 6.98 -12.45 7.14
CA SER A 22 7.64 -13.63 7.71
C SER A 22 7.48 -14.79 6.73
N GLY A 23 8.60 -15.31 6.21
CA GLY A 23 8.65 -16.25 5.07
C GLY A 23 7.67 -17.42 5.10
N GLY A 24 7.48 -18.04 3.92
CA GLY A 24 6.39 -18.98 3.64
C GLY A 24 6.22 -20.12 4.66
N TYR A 25 4.96 -20.36 5.02
CA TYR A 25 4.52 -21.52 5.80
C TYR A 25 3.51 -22.34 4.99
N ASP A 26 3.52 -23.66 5.17
CA ASP A 26 2.76 -24.65 4.38
C ASP A 26 1.21 -24.57 4.51
N ILE A 27 0.66 -23.64 5.30
CA ILE A 27 -0.77 -23.33 5.37
C ILE A 27 -0.95 -21.82 5.60
N VAL A 28 -1.41 -21.13 4.55
CA VAL A 28 -1.08 -19.73 4.30
C VAL A 28 -2.12 -18.76 4.89
N LEU A 29 -1.94 -18.39 6.16
CA LEU A 29 -2.35 -17.07 6.64
C LEU A 29 -1.18 -16.13 6.39
N ASP A 30 -0.97 -15.71 5.13
CA ASP A 30 0.16 -14.84 4.81
C ASP A 30 -0.12 -13.44 5.35
N ASP A 31 0.60 -13.10 6.43
CA ASP A 31 0.80 -11.73 6.84
C ASP A 31 1.72 -11.06 5.81
N ILE A 32 1.15 -10.12 5.05
CA ILE A 32 1.88 -9.35 4.03
C ILE A 32 2.01 -7.91 4.53
N LEU A 33 3.19 -7.35 4.38
CA LEU A 33 3.41 -5.93 4.55
C LEU A 33 3.24 -5.24 3.20
N ILE A 34 2.32 -4.29 3.12
CA ILE A 34 2.17 -3.44 1.94
C ILE A 34 2.67 -2.06 2.29
N ARG A 35 3.59 -1.55 1.48
CA ARG A 35 4.01 -0.16 1.49
C ARG A 35 3.29 0.62 0.40
N PHE A 36 2.74 1.76 0.78
CA PHE A 36 2.13 2.71 -0.13
C PHE A 36 2.97 3.98 -0.15
N LEU A 37 3.22 4.48 -1.35
CA LEU A 37 3.87 5.76 -1.60
C LEU A 37 2.90 6.63 -2.39
N VAL A 38 2.62 7.82 -1.87
CA VAL A 38 1.66 8.75 -2.46
C VAL A 38 2.39 10.03 -2.82
N PHE A 39 2.51 10.31 -4.12
CA PHE A 39 3.19 11.47 -4.66
C PHE A 39 2.20 12.46 -5.24
N HIS A 40 2.46 13.74 -5.03
CA HIS A 40 1.76 14.82 -5.72
C HIS A 40 2.60 16.11 -5.64
N PRO A 41 2.63 16.97 -6.67
CA PRO A 41 3.37 18.23 -6.62
C PRO A 41 2.85 19.18 -5.54
N ASP A 42 1.54 19.16 -5.29
CA ASP A 42 0.92 19.82 -4.14
C ASP A 42 0.93 18.92 -2.89
N GLN A 43 1.59 19.40 -1.83
CA GLN A 43 1.80 18.66 -0.59
C GLN A 43 0.49 18.37 0.16
N GLU A 44 -0.44 19.32 0.19
CA GLU A 44 -1.73 19.14 0.88
C GLU A 44 -2.54 18.02 0.23
N THR A 45 -2.56 17.99 -1.10
CA THR A 45 -3.19 16.95 -1.91
C THR A 45 -2.54 15.59 -1.68
N ALA A 46 -1.20 15.50 -1.66
CA ALA A 46 -0.51 14.25 -1.32
C ALA A 46 -0.91 13.76 0.08
N SER A 47 -0.90 14.67 1.05
CA SER A 47 -1.21 14.39 2.46
C SER A 47 -2.66 13.91 2.64
N SER A 48 -3.61 14.58 1.98
CA SER A 48 -5.03 14.23 2.00
C SER A 48 -5.26 12.84 1.41
N ASN A 49 -4.70 12.58 0.23
CA ASN A 49 -4.83 11.28 -0.44
C ASN A 49 -4.18 10.14 0.35
N ALA A 50 -3.02 10.37 1.00
CA ALA A 50 -2.40 9.36 1.83
C ALA A 50 -3.27 8.96 3.04
N ARG A 51 -3.96 9.93 3.67
CA ARG A 51 -4.93 9.65 4.75
C ARG A 51 -6.17 8.93 4.24
N THR A 52 -6.71 9.35 3.09
CA THR A 52 -7.84 8.69 2.44
C THR A 52 -7.52 7.24 2.11
N LEU A 53 -6.37 7.00 1.50
CA LEU A 53 -5.89 5.66 1.17
C LEU A 53 -5.71 4.80 2.44
N HIS A 54 -5.18 5.36 3.52
CA HIS A 54 -5.07 4.64 4.79
C HIS A 54 -6.44 4.22 5.33
N GLY A 55 -7.44 5.11 5.26
CA GLY A 55 -8.81 4.81 5.63
C GLY A 55 -9.44 3.69 4.78
N LEU A 56 -9.24 3.74 3.45
CA LEU A 56 -9.71 2.72 2.52
C LEU A 56 -9.11 1.34 2.83
N VAL A 57 -7.79 1.29 3.01
CA VAL A 57 -7.08 0.04 3.30
C VAL A 57 -7.53 -0.58 4.63
N LYS A 58 -7.81 0.25 5.65
CA LYS A 58 -8.37 -0.24 6.92
C LYS A 58 -9.74 -0.88 6.75
N ARG A 59 -10.58 -0.31 5.88
CA ARG A 59 -11.94 -0.79 5.61
C ARG A 59 -12.00 -1.94 4.62
N TRP A 60 -10.91 -2.23 3.92
CA TRP A 60 -10.89 -3.24 2.86
C TRP A 60 -11.42 -4.61 3.35
N GLY A 61 -10.99 -5.08 4.52
CA GLY A 61 -11.47 -6.36 5.06
C GLY A 61 -12.95 -6.38 5.47
N GLU A 62 -13.57 -5.22 5.68
CA GLU A 62 -15.01 -5.10 5.94
C GLU A 62 -15.82 -5.26 4.64
N GLU A 63 -15.21 -4.90 3.50
CA GLU A 63 -15.86 -4.84 2.19
C GLU A 63 -15.54 -6.08 1.32
N HIS A 64 -14.44 -6.79 1.62
CA HIS A 64 -13.98 -7.94 0.84
C HIS A 64 -13.66 -9.14 1.73
N ALA A 65 -14.40 -10.23 1.51
CA ALA A 65 -14.10 -11.51 2.14
C ALA A 65 -12.69 -11.99 1.76
N GLY A 66 -11.99 -12.59 2.73
CA GLY A 66 -10.64 -13.08 2.53
C GLY A 66 -9.52 -12.06 2.74
N VAL A 67 -9.84 -10.77 3.00
CA VAL A 67 -8.86 -9.75 3.40
C VAL A 67 -9.08 -9.39 4.87
N SER A 68 -8.01 -9.27 5.65
CA SER A 68 -8.09 -8.79 7.04
C SER A 68 -7.02 -7.76 7.31
N PHE A 69 -7.44 -6.55 7.68
CA PHE A 69 -6.53 -5.53 8.18
C PHE A 69 -6.01 -5.92 9.56
N ARG A 70 -4.69 -5.95 9.75
CA ARG A 70 -4.06 -6.29 11.04
C ARG A 70 -3.59 -5.06 11.78
N ASP A 71 -2.70 -4.30 11.17
CA ASP A 71 -2.07 -3.16 11.83
C ASP A 71 -1.52 -2.13 10.83
N THR A 72 -1.29 -0.91 11.34
CA THR A 72 -0.51 0.13 10.68
C THR A 72 0.91 0.12 11.24
N ILE A 73 1.85 -0.47 10.52
CA ILE A 73 3.27 -0.47 10.91
C ILE A 73 3.85 0.94 10.88
N GLN A 74 3.47 1.71 9.86
CA GLN A 74 3.86 3.10 9.70
C GLN A 74 2.67 3.90 9.19
N ARG A 75 2.27 4.92 9.94
CA ARG A 75 1.23 5.87 9.53
C ARG A 75 1.71 6.69 8.33
N PRO A 76 0.82 7.36 7.57
CA PRO A 76 1.23 8.33 6.56
C PRO A 76 2.24 9.33 7.13
N THR A 77 3.48 9.25 6.65
CA THR A 77 4.60 10.10 7.07
C THR A 77 5.17 10.79 5.84
N TYR A 78 5.47 12.07 5.99
CA TYR A 78 6.09 12.86 4.92
C TYR A 78 7.51 12.35 4.65
N ASP A 79 7.77 11.99 3.41
CA ASP A 79 9.02 11.40 2.93
C ASP A 79 9.18 11.78 1.45
N PRO A 80 9.63 13.01 1.16
CA PRO A 80 9.71 13.50 -0.21
C PRO A 80 10.72 12.71 -1.02
N ASP A 81 10.50 12.64 -2.33
CA ASP A 81 11.44 11.97 -3.21
C ASP A 81 12.83 12.67 -3.15
N PRO A 82 13.91 11.95 -2.84
CA PRO A 82 15.21 12.56 -2.59
C PRO A 82 15.87 13.11 -3.87
N ASP A 83 15.49 12.60 -5.04
CA ASP A 83 16.10 12.95 -6.32
C ASP A 83 15.39 14.13 -6.97
N THR A 84 14.07 14.19 -6.85
CA THR A 84 13.21 15.18 -7.52
C THR A 84 12.65 16.24 -6.57
N GLY A 85 12.68 16.00 -5.25
CA GLY A 85 12.09 16.86 -4.23
C GLY A 85 10.56 16.87 -4.23
N VAL A 86 9.92 16.01 -5.03
CA VAL A 86 8.45 15.95 -5.12
C VAL A 86 7.88 15.51 -3.77
N PRO A 87 6.86 16.23 -3.24
CA PRO A 87 6.20 15.83 -2.01
C PRO A 87 5.66 14.40 -2.11
N ALA A 88 6.00 13.60 -1.12
CA ALA A 88 5.52 12.24 -1.02
C ALA A 88 5.22 11.86 0.42
N TYR A 89 4.28 10.92 0.57
CA TYR A 89 3.90 10.33 1.84
C TYR A 89 4.00 8.82 1.74
N THR A 90 4.69 8.22 2.71
CA THR A 90 4.83 6.76 2.82
C THR A 90 4.01 6.25 3.99
N MET A 91 3.40 5.08 3.80
CA MET A 91 2.80 4.30 4.89
C MET A 91 3.06 2.82 4.67
N THR A 92 3.08 2.05 5.74
CA THR A 92 3.19 0.60 5.69
C THR A 92 2.13 -0.02 6.58
N VAL A 93 1.39 -0.97 6.02
CA VAL A 93 0.32 -1.70 6.72
C VAL A 93 0.61 -3.19 6.68
N ARG A 94 0.00 -3.93 7.61
CA ARG A 94 -0.04 -5.39 7.58
C ARG A 94 -1.45 -5.85 7.23
N LEU A 95 -1.56 -6.67 6.20
CA LEU A 95 -2.79 -7.34 5.79
C LEU A 95 -2.61 -8.85 5.88
N VAL A 96 -3.69 -9.57 6.11
CA VAL A 96 -3.76 -11.02 5.92
C VAL A 96 -4.69 -11.31 4.76
N PHE A 97 -4.23 -12.18 3.86
CA PHE A 97 -5.07 -12.77 2.84
C PHE A 97 -5.35 -14.21 3.23
N ARG A 98 -6.63 -14.58 3.25
CA ARG A 98 -7.05 -15.97 3.37
C ARG A 98 -7.34 -16.47 1.97
N ALA A 99 -6.57 -17.45 1.50
CA ALA A 99 -6.89 -18.15 0.27
C ALA A 99 -8.20 -18.92 0.44
N GLU A 100 -9.09 -18.82 -0.55
CA GLU A 100 -10.15 -19.80 -0.74
C GLU A 100 -9.58 -20.98 -1.53
N THR A 101 -9.91 -22.21 -1.14
CA THR A 101 -9.52 -23.40 -1.91
C THR A 101 -10.21 -23.34 -3.28
N VAL A 102 -9.47 -23.03 -4.33
CA VAL A 102 -9.99 -23.09 -5.70
C VAL A 102 -9.72 -24.48 -6.27
N THR A 103 -10.77 -25.19 -6.69
CA THR A 103 -10.61 -26.44 -7.43
C THR A 103 -10.31 -26.10 -8.88
N VAL A 104 -9.05 -26.24 -9.30
CA VAL A 104 -8.66 -26.10 -10.71
C VAL A 104 -9.10 -27.37 -11.43
N THR A 105 -10.08 -27.25 -12.32
CA THR A 105 -10.45 -28.36 -13.21
C THR A 105 -9.57 -28.27 -14.46
N PRO A 106 -8.85 -29.34 -14.85
CA PRO A 106 -7.91 -29.32 -15.97
C PRO A 106 -8.59 -29.11 -17.33
#